data_AF-W4M7W6-F1
#
_entry.id   AF-W4M7W6-F1
#
_cell.length_a   1.000
_cell.length_b   1.000
_cell.length_c   1.000
_cell.angle_alpha   90.00
_cell.angle_beta   90.00
_cell.angle_gamma   90.00
#
_symmetry.space_group_name_H-M   'P 1'
#
loop_
_entity.id
_entity.type
_entity.pdbx_description
1 polymer ?
#
loop_
_entity_poly.entity_id
_entity_poly.type
_entity_poly.pdbx_seq_one_letter_code
_entity_poly.pdbx_strand_id
1 'polypeptide(L)' 'MNFEIIGKMTNIEPIAVGNSIRDLARLRRVYGEGRWRKLKGIARIRLSNGRIRLAELH' A
#
# COMPACT_ATOMS: atom_id res chain seq x y z
N MET A 1 10.66 -7.26 -7.49
CA MET A 1 9.61 -7.20 -8.52
C MET A 1 9.43 -5.74 -8.88
N ASN A 2 9.71 -5.34 -10.12
CA ASN A 2 9.64 -3.93 -10.51
C ASN A 2 8.37 -3.71 -11.30
N PHE A 3 7.53 -2.79 -10.82
CA PHE A 3 6.33 -2.33 -11.50
C PHE A 3 6.19 -0.83 -11.31
N GLU A 4 5.45 -0.20 -12.20
CA GLU A 4 5.16 1.22 -12.15
C GLU A 4 3.66 1.42 -12.00
N ILE A 5 3.25 2.32 -11.12
CA ILE A 5 1.84 2.68 -10.94
C ILE A 5 1.48 3.70 -12.03
N ILE A 6 0.52 3.34 -12.88
CA ILE A 6 0.03 4.19 -13.96
C ILE A 6 -1.33 4.76 -13.56
N GLY A 7 -1.37 6.07 -13.35
CA GLY A 7 -2.59 6.79 -13.01
C GLY A 7 -2.91 6.78 -11.52
N LYS A 8 -4.19 7.02 -11.19
CA LYS A 8 -4.65 7.13 -9.80
C LYS A 8 -5.00 5.75 -9.24
N MET A 9 -4.69 5.53 -7.96
CA MET A 9 -5.19 4.41 -7.19
C MET A 9 -6.65 4.67 -6.81
N THR A 10 -7.50 3.65 -6.96
CA THR A 10 -8.91 3.68 -6.61
C THR A 10 -9.20 2.70 -5.48
N ASN A 11 -10.41 2.75 -4.92
CA ASN A 11 -10.87 1.84 -3.85
C ASN A 11 -9.91 1.78 -2.65
N ILE A 12 -9.42 2.94 -2.21
CA ILE A 12 -8.51 3.02 -1.09
C ILE A 12 -9.29 2.78 0.21
N GLU A 13 -8.98 1.71 0.93
CA GLU A 13 -9.64 1.35 2.19
C GLU A 13 -8.63 0.89 3.26
N PRO A 14 -8.90 1.14 4.55
CA PRO A 14 -8.06 0.66 5.64
C PRO A 14 -8.25 -0.84 5.87
N ILE A 15 -7.15 -1.61 5.80
CA ILE A 15 -7.14 -3.06 6.09
C ILE A 15 -6.61 -3.40 7.48
N ALA A 16 -5.85 -2.50 8.09
CA ALA A 16 -5.40 -2.64 9.45
C ALA A 16 -5.22 -1.27 10.10
N VAL A 17 -5.52 -1.18 11.38
CA VAL A 17 -5.41 0.06 12.17
C VAL A 17 -4.71 -0.26 13.48
N GLY A 18 -3.80 0.60 13.92
CA GLY A 18 -3.13 0.45 15.22
C GLY A 18 -2.46 -0.92 15.38
N ASN A 19 -2.78 -1.63 16.46
CA ASN A 19 -2.13 -2.89 16.88
C ASN A 19 -2.30 -4.05 15.88
N SER A 20 -3.27 -3.97 14.95
CA SER A 20 -3.42 -4.96 13.88
C SER A 20 -2.35 -4.81 12.78
N ILE A 21 -1.54 -3.75 12.81
CA ILE A 21 -0.42 -3.54 11.87
C ILE A 21 0.79 -4.32 12.38
N ARG A 22 1.19 -5.35 11.63
CA ARG A 22 2.30 -6.27 11.99
C ARG A 22 3.60 -5.54 12.37
N ASP A 23 3.93 -4.48 11.64
CA ASP A 23 5.18 -3.72 11.84
C ASP A 23 4.97 -2.41 12.61
N LEU A 24 3.88 -2.29 13.40
CA LEU A 24 3.55 -1.05 14.11
C LEU A 24 4.70 -0.55 14.99
N ALA A 25 5.39 -1.45 15.70
CA ALA A 25 6.52 -1.09 16.56
C ALA A 25 7.66 -0.45 15.77
N ARG A 26 7.95 -0.95 14.56
CA ARG A 26 8.95 -0.37 13.66
C ARG A 26 8.50 1.00 13.16
N LEU A 27 7.24 1.14 12.73
CA LEU A 27 6.69 2.40 12.27
C LEU A 27 6.75 3.48 13.35
N ARG A 28 6.38 3.13 14.59
CA ARG A 28 6.48 4.04 15.74
C ARG A 28 7.92 4.46 16.04
N ARG A 29 8.88 3.54 15.93
CA ARG A 29 10.30 3.86 16.17
C ARG A 29 10.87 4.81 15.13
N VAL A 30 10.52 4.62 13.85
CA VAL A 30 11.11 5.39 12.74
C VAL A 30 10.40 6.73 12.54
N TYR A 31 9.08 6.75 12.70
CA TYR A 31 8.25 7.89 12.33
C TYR A 31 7.45 8.48 13.51
N GLY A 32 7.58 7.90 14.70
CA GLY A 32 6.88 8.37 15.90
C GLY A 32 5.47 7.78 16.07
N GLU A 33 4.88 8.14 17.21
CA GLU A 33 3.51 7.75 17.53
C GLU A 33 2.51 8.46 16.63
N GLY A 34 1.46 7.75 16.23
CA GLY A 34 0.47 8.29 15.31
C GLY A 34 -0.67 7.32 15.06
N ARG A 35 -1.71 7.81 14.38
CA ARG A 35 -2.87 6.99 13.98
C ARG A 35 -2.55 6.22 12.70
N TRP A 36 -1.63 5.27 12.82
CA TRP A 36 -1.19 4.41 11.72
C TRP A 36 -2.35 3.58 11.16
N ARG A 37 -2.43 3.56 9.83
CA ARG A 37 -3.38 2.77 9.05
C ARG A 37 -2.62 2.10 7.92
N LYS A 38 -2.82 0.80 7.75
CA LYS A 38 -2.43 0.09 6.53
C LYS A 38 -3.60 0.20 5.57
N LEU A 39 -3.36 0.74 4.40
CA LEU A 39 -4.37 0.91 3.36
C LEU A 39 -4.14 -0.15 2.29
N LYS A 40 -5.22 -0.65 1.70
CA LYS A 40 -5.19 -1.30 0.39
C LYS A 40 -5.83 -0.39 -0.64
N GLY A 41 -5.52 -0.61 -1.90
CA GLY A 41 -6.21 0.01 -3.02
C GLY A 41 -5.97 -0.73 -4.32
N ILE A 42 -6.75 -0.42 -5.33
CA ILE A 42 -6.62 -0.99 -6.67
C ILE A 42 -5.88 0.03 -7.54
N ALA A 43 -4.82 -0.40 -8.19
CA ALA A 43 -4.06 0.44 -9.11
C ALA A 43 -3.82 -0.27 -10.44
N ARG A 44 -3.77 0.50 -11.53
CA ARG A 44 -3.21 0.01 -12.79
C ARG A 44 -1.69 0.04 -12.66
N ILE A 45 -1.05 -1.10 -12.84
CA ILE A 45 0.40 -1.24 -12.82
C ILE A 45 0.92 -1.67 -14.18
N ARG A 46 2.07 -1.14 -14.57
CA ARG A 46 2.87 -1.62 -15.70
C ARG A 46 3.98 -2.52 -15.18
N LEU A 47 3.97 -3.75 -15.64
CA LEU A 47 5.02 -4.73 -15.35
C LEU A 47 6.25 -4.46 -16.22
N SER A 48 7.40 -5.02 -15.83
CA SER A 48 8.66 -4.88 -16.57
C SER A 48 8.59 -5.33 -18.03
N ASN A 49 7.66 -6.23 -18.37
CA ASN A 49 7.40 -6.68 -19.74
C ASN A 49 6.46 -5.74 -20.53
N GLY A 50 6.16 -4.55 -20.00
CA GLY A 50 5.29 -3.54 -20.60
C GLY A 50 3.79 -3.81 -20.45
N ARG A 51 3.37 -4.96 -19.91
CA ARG A 51 1.94 -5.28 -19.74
C ARG A 51 1.32 -4.46 -18.63
N ILE A 52 0.13 -3.92 -18.89
CA ILE A 52 -0.67 -3.19 -17.91
C ILE A 52 -1.70 -4.13 -17.29
N ARG A 53 -1.78 -4.15 -15.95
CA ARG A 53 -2.76 -4.95 -15.20
C ARG A 53 -3.36 -4.13 -14.07
N LEU A 54 -4.58 -4.48 -13.68
CA LEU A 54 -5.14 -4.05 -12.40
C LEU A 54 -4.60 -4.96 -11.29
N ALA A 55 -4.08 -4.36 -10.23
CA ALA A 55 -3.56 -5.08 -9.08
C ALA A 55 -4.04 -4.41 -7.79
N GLU A 56 -4.32 -5.23 -6.78
CA GLU A 56 -4.48 -4.77 -5.40
C GLU A 56 -3.08 -4.52 -4.79
N LEU A 57 -2.86 -3.32 -4.26
CA LEU A 57 -1.63 -2.94 -3.57
C LEU A 57 -1.95 -2.63 -2.10
N HIS A 58 -1.01 -2.92 -1.20
CA HIS A 58 -1.13 -2.81 0.25
C HIS A 58 0.20 -2.51 0.94
#